data_AF-A0A1I7CUD1-F1
#
_entry.id   AF-A0A1I7CUD1-F1
#
_cell.length_a   1.000
_cell.length_b   1.000
_cell.length_c   1.000
_cell.angle_alpha   90.00
_cell.angle_beta   90.00
_cell.angle_gamma   90.00
#
_symmetry.space_group_name_H-M   'P 1'
#
loop_
_entity.id
_entity.type
_entity.pdbx_description
1 polymer ?
#
loop_
_entity_poly.entity_id
_entity_poly.type
_entity_poly.pdbx_seq_one_letter_code
_entity_poly.pdbx_strand_id
1 'polypeptide(L)'
;MMVDARKGALSDGLDRRVILSDLPEPVAGPPLTLAGPPVPPAQRIYFYPSDEWEEFIKEWVQGLDEDYFQVKRLGGPGDQGIDVAAFKSELGLEGPWDCFQGKHYARELRPADAWTEMLKVFLHVDAGDYVLPDAYLFLAPKGCGGTLNRLLSAPAKLRDAFLAALDSGGSPMKDVEDDVLGRVRDRAKATDFSMFRSVELHEALETHARTKFHLGRFGTPALSRSTIDEPPEELGTHETNYVAELRKVYSQGCEDDLSDSEPFPVAGDPQVRSDTPTAAR
;
A
#
# COMPACT_ATOMS: atom_id res chain seq x y z
N MET A 1 74.30 59.58 -17.86
CA MET A 1 74.10 59.00 -19.20
C MET A 1 72.76 58.27 -19.16
N MET A 2 71.64 58.83 -19.65
CA MET A 2 71.31 59.08 -21.07
C MET A 2 71.54 57.79 -21.85
N VAL A 3 70.58 57.10 -22.47
CA VAL A 3 69.24 57.38 -23.05
C VAL A 3 68.57 55.98 -23.12
N ASP A 4 67.27 55.76 -23.14
CA ASP A 4 66.42 56.06 -24.29
C ASP A 4 64.95 55.85 -23.91
N ALA A 5 64.11 56.78 -24.36
CA ALA A 5 62.67 56.72 -24.28
C ALA A 5 62.15 56.70 -25.71
N ARG A 6 61.40 55.65 -26.09
CA ARG A 6 60.56 55.68 -27.28
C ARG A 6 59.14 55.23 -26.97
N LYS A 7 58.25 56.18 -27.28
CA LYS A 7 56.79 56.17 -27.27
C LYS A 7 56.25 55.40 -28.49
N GLY A 8 55.05 54.85 -28.35
CA GLY A 8 54.13 54.48 -29.43
C GLY A 8 53.75 52.99 -29.35
N ALA A 9 52.50 52.57 -29.49
CA ALA A 9 51.21 53.22 -29.67
C ALA A 9 50.14 52.16 -29.31
N LEU A 10 48.93 52.60 -29.00
CA LEU A 10 47.78 51.73 -28.81
C LEU A 10 47.46 50.91 -30.08
N SER A 11 47.20 49.62 -29.90
CA SER A 11 46.21 48.85 -30.67
C SER A 11 45.74 47.72 -29.73
N ASP A 12 44.52 47.78 -29.21
CA ASP A 12 43.35 47.16 -29.83
C ASP A 12 43.59 45.64 -29.88
N GLY A 13 42.99 44.82 -29.02
CA GLY A 13 41.57 44.66 -28.79
C GLY A 13 41.39 43.15 -28.57
N LEU A 14 40.60 42.80 -27.57
CA LEU A 14 40.18 41.47 -27.13
C LEU A 14 40.20 40.36 -28.21
N ASP A 15 41.06 39.36 -28.06
CA ASP A 15 40.71 37.98 -28.44
C ASP A 15 40.67 37.13 -27.17
N ARG A 16 39.62 37.35 -26.39
CA ARG A 16 39.21 36.44 -25.33
C ARG A 16 37.91 35.81 -25.77
N ARG A 17 37.98 34.88 -26.72
CA ARG A 17 36.95 33.83 -26.81
C ARG A 17 36.85 33.18 -25.44
N VAL A 18 35.79 33.48 -24.72
CA VAL A 18 35.40 32.70 -23.55
C VAL A 18 34.96 31.36 -24.10
N ILE A 19 35.88 30.40 -24.15
CA ILE A 19 35.50 29.00 -24.31
C ILE A 19 34.81 28.66 -22.99
N LEU A 20 33.47 28.52 -23.06
CA LEU A 20 32.69 27.90 -22.00
C LEU A 20 33.23 26.47 -21.88
N SER A 21 34.27 26.30 -21.07
CA SER A 21 34.86 25.00 -20.84
C SER A 21 33.81 24.17 -20.13
N ASP A 22 33.46 23.04 -20.75
CA ASP A 22 32.58 22.02 -20.21
C ASP A 22 32.93 21.78 -18.75
N LEU A 23 32.14 22.36 -17.85
CA LEU A 23 32.12 21.86 -16.49
C LEU A 23 31.73 20.39 -16.64
N PRO A 24 32.55 19.44 -16.14
CA PRO A 24 32.18 18.04 -16.22
C PRO A 24 30.80 17.93 -15.61
N GLU A 25 29.85 17.38 -16.37
CA GLU A 25 28.50 17.21 -15.86
C GLU A 25 28.61 16.55 -14.49
N PRO A 26 27.94 17.08 -13.45
CA PRO A 26 27.90 16.40 -12.18
C PRO A 26 27.37 15.01 -12.49
N VAL A 27 28.23 14.00 -12.37
CA VAL A 27 27.82 12.61 -12.48
C VAL A 27 26.94 12.41 -11.26
N ALA A 28 25.64 12.62 -11.44
CA ALA A 28 24.63 12.09 -10.57
C ALA A 28 24.79 10.57 -10.70
N GLY A 29 25.71 10.02 -9.91
CA GLY A 29 25.76 8.59 -9.70
C GLY A 29 24.32 8.17 -9.37
N PRO A 30 23.83 7.06 -9.95
CA PRO A 30 22.49 6.60 -9.63
C PRO A 30 22.35 6.65 -8.11
N PRO A 31 21.23 7.17 -7.56
CA PRO A 31 21.05 7.16 -6.12
C PRO A 31 21.44 5.77 -5.63
N LEU A 32 22.26 5.70 -4.58
CA LEU A 32 22.60 4.45 -3.91
C LEU A 32 21.33 3.92 -3.24
N THR A 33 20.35 3.54 -4.06
CA THR A 33 19.27 2.66 -3.69
C THR A 33 19.92 1.30 -3.57
N LEU A 34 20.05 0.82 -2.34
CA LEU A 34 20.31 -0.59 -2.09
C LEU A 34 19.10 -1.35 -2.65
N ALA A 35 19.13 -1.65 -3.94
CA ALA A 35 18.01 -2.19 -4.70
C ALA A 35 17.89 -3.68 -4.39
N GLY A 36 17.29 -4.00 -3.24
CA GLY A 36 16.73 -5.32 -2.98
C GLY A 36 15.33 -5.44 -3.59
N PRO A 37 14.85 -6.65 -3.90
CA PRO A 37 13.44 -6.84 -4.25
C PRO A 37 12.57 -6.26 -3.13
N PRO A 38 11.46 -5.58 -3.46
CA PRO A 38 10.57 -5.01 -2.45
C PRO A 38 10.04 -6.14 -1.57
N VAL A 39 10.05 -5.93 -0.25
CA VAL A 39 9.49 -6.90 0.70
C VAL A 39 8.00 -7.09 0.39
N PRO A 40 7.53 -8.30 0.05
CA PRO A 40 6.13 -8.57 -0.25
C PRO A 40 5.20 -8.20 0.92
N PRO A 41 3.95 -7.77 0.66
CA PRO A 41 3.00 -7.39 1.71
C PRO A 41 2.84 -8.44 2.81
N ALA A 42 2.68 -9.72 2.43
CA ALA A 42 2.57 -10.83 3.36
C ALA A 42 3.79 -10.96 4.28
N GLN A 43 5.00 -10.71 3.75
CA GLN A 43 6.22 -10.74 4.56
C GLN A 43 6.30 -9.57 5.55
N ARG A 44 5.80 -8.39 5.20
CA ARG A 44 5.74 -7.25 6.13
C ARG A 44 4.77 -7.52 7.27
N ILE A 45 3.58 -8.04 6.96
CA ILE A 45 2.55 -8.37 7.97
C ILE A 45 3.07 -9.36 9.02
N TYR A 46 3.94 -10.31 8.63
CA TYR A 46 4.54 -11.23 9.60
C TYR A 46 5.36 -10.57 10.71
N PHE A 47 5.78 -9.33 10.55
CA PHE A 47 6.55 -8.59 11.55
C PHE A 47 5.76 -7.48 12.25
N TYR A 48 4.45 -7.36 11.98
CA TYR A 48 3.61 -6.38 12.66
C TYR A 48 3.53 -6.66 14.17
N PRO A 49 3.63 -5.63 15.03
CA PRO A 49 3.16 -5.73 16.41
C PRO A 49 1.63 -5.92 16.44
N SER A 50 1.09 -6.38 17.58
CA SER A 50 -0.35 -6.67 17.75
C SER A 50 -1.22 -5.49 17.34
N ASP A 51 -0.92 -4.29 17.85
CA ASP A 51 -1.70 -3.08 17.57
C ASP A 51 -1.71 -2.72 16.07
N GLU A 52 -0.60 -2.93 15.36
CA GLU A 52 -0.52 -2.67 13.92
C GLU A 52 -1.29 -3.72 13.12
N TRP A 53 -1.30 -4.96 13.60
CA TRP A 53 -2.11 -6.03 13.02
C TRP A 53 -3.61 -5.75 13.14
N GLU A 54 -4.06 -5.29 14.31
CA GLU A 54 -5.47 -4.92 14.51
C GLU A 54 -5.86 -3.70 13.68
N GLU A 55 -4.98 -2.71 13.54
CA GLU A 55 -5.26 -1.57 12.65
C GLU A 55 -5.34 -2.01 11.18
N PHE A 56 -4.49 -2.96 10.75
CA PHE A 56 -4.61 -3.55 9.42
C PHE A 56 -5.97 -4.26 9.23
N ILE A 57 -6.43 -5.02 10.23
CA ILE A 57 -7.75 -5.68 10.16
C ILE A 57 -8.85 -4.63 10.00
N LYS A 58 -8.84 -3.57 10.81
CA LYS A 58 -9.82 -2.49 10.71
C LYS A 58 -9.81 -1.79 9.33
N GLU A 59 -8.64 -1.59 8.73
CA GLU A 59 -8.54 -1.06 7.38
C GLU A 59 -9.04 -2.04 6.32
N TRP A 60 -8.71 -3.32 6.48
CA TRP A 60 -9.19 -4.39 5.60
C TRP A 60 -10.71 -4.52 5.63
N VAL A 61 -11.35 -4.44 6.80
CA VAL A 61 -12.82 -4.48 6.94
C VAL A 61 -13.49 -3.38 6.12
N GLN A 62 -12.87 -2.21 5.95
CA GLN A 62 -13.40 -1.13 5.10
C GLN A 62 -13.34 -1.45 3.59
N GLY A 63 -12.62 -2.49 3.18
CA GLY A 63 -12.57 -2.97 1.80
C GLY A 63 -13.54 -4.12 1.51
N LEU A 64 -14.26 -4.61 2.52
CA LEU A 64 -15.32 -5.61 2.34
C LEU A 64 -16.51 -4.98 1.62
N ASP A 65 -17.17 -5.78 0.79
CA ASP A 65 -18.37 -5.39 0.05
C ASP A 65 -19.62 -5.56 0.94
N GLU A 66 -19.60 -4.91 2.10
CA GLU A 66 -20.63 -4.98 3.14
C GLU A 66 -20.93 -3.58 3.67
N ASP A 67 -22.20 -3.23 3.76
CA ASP A 67 -22.66 -1.92 4.23
C ASP A 67 -22.69 -1.86 5.76
N TYR A 68 -21.51 -1.78 6.39
CA TYR A 68 -21.42 -1.57 7.83
C TYR A 68 -21.77 -0.12 8.21
N PHE A 69 -22.63 0.04 9.21
CA PHE A 69 -22.94 1.33 9.81
C PHE A 69 -21.71 1.96 10.47
N GLN A 70 -20.92 1.16 11.18
CA GLN A 70 -19.71 1.63 11.84
C GLN A 70 -18.74 0.48 12.14
N VAL A 71 -17.44 0.71 11.90
CA VAL A 71 -16.37 -0.21 12.29
C VAL A 71 -15.59 0.40 13.45
N LYS A 72 -15.44 -0.34 14.56
CA LYS A 72 -14.67 0.06 15.74
C LYS A 72 -13.61 -0.96 16.07
N ARG A 73 -12.43 -0.48 16.45
CA ARG A 73 -11.44 -1.30 17.15
C ARG A 73 -11.78 -1.24 18.65
N LEU A 74 -12.04 -2.40 19.24
CA LEU A 74 -12.33 -2.56 20.67
C LEU A 74 -11.19 -3.27 21.42
N GLY A 75 -10.17 -3.74 20.69
CA GLY A 75 -9.00 -4.43 21.24
C GLY A 75 -8.23 -3.64 22.31
N GLY A 76 -7.76 -4.36 23.33
CA GLY A 76 -7.04 -3.83 24.49
C GLY A 76 -7.43 -4.49 25.82
N PRO A 77 -6.83 -4.05 26.96
CA PRO A 77 -7.20 -4.59 28.27
C PRO A 77 -8.69 -4.37 28.56
N GLY A 78 -9.46 -5.47 28.66
CA GLY A 78 -10.90 -5.43 28.88
C GLY A 78 -11.75 -5.40 27.60
N ASP A 79 -11.17 -5.75 26.45
CA ASP A 79 -11.82 -5.82 25.12
C ASP A 79 -12.96 -6.82 24.96
N GLN A 80 -13.36 -7.52 26.03
CA GLN A 80 -14.43 -8.52 26.02
C GLN A 80 -14.27 -9.59 24.89
N GLY A 81 -13.02 -9.83 24.47
CA GLY A 81 -12.70 -10.74 23.37
C GLY A 81 -13.09 -10.23 21.98
N ILE A 82 -13.05 -8.91 21.75
CA ILE A 82 -13.34 -8.29 20.45
C ILE A 82 -12.18 -7.37 20.04
N ASP A 83 -11.43 -7.74 19.00
CA ASP A 83 -10.39 -6.84 18.47
C ASP A 83 -11.03 -5.74 17.59
N VAL A 84 -11.82 -6.15 16.59
CA VAL A 84 -12.54 -5.24 15.69
C VAL A 84 -14.00 -5.70 15.56
N ALA A 85 -14.93 -4.78 15.82
CA ALA A 85 -16.36 -4.97 15.61
C ALA A 85 -16.82 -4.13 14.41
N ALA A 86 -17.63 -4.73 13.54
CA ALA A 86 -18.34 -4.00 12.50
C ALA A 86 -19.85 -4.12 12.71
N PHE A 87 -20.47 -3.00 13.02
CA PHE A 87 -21.89 -2.90 13.32
C PHE A 87 -22.68 -2.72 12.04
N LYS A 88 -23.77 -3.49 11.89
CA LYS A 88 -24.69 -3.39 10.74
C LYS A 88 -25.88 -2.47 11.02
N SER A 89 -25.96 -1.92 12.23
CA SER A 89 -26.99 -0.96 12.65
C SER A 89 -26.46 0.00 13.71
N GLU A 90 -27.25 1.04 14.02
CA GLU A 90 -26.96 2.00 15.08
C GLU A 90 -26.98 1.39 16.49
N LEU A 91 -27.57 0.19 16.65
CA LEU A 91 -27.63 -0.52 17.93
C LEU A 91 -26.28 -1.12 18.36
N GLY A 92 -25.27 -1.12 17.49
CA GLY A 92 -23.94 -1.61 17.83
C GLY A 92 -23.93 -3.07 18.27
N LEU A 93 -23.33 -3.34 19.43
CA LEU A 93 -23.23 -4.68 20.04
C LEU A 93 -24.57 -5.24 20.56
N GLU A 94 -25.63 -4.43 20.59
CA GLU A 94 -26.99 -4.85 20.94
C GLU A 94 -27.81 -5.25 19.69
N GLY A 95 -27.29 -4.98 18.49
CA GLY A 95 -27.92 -5.32 17.20
C GLY A 95 -27.09 -6.29 16.38
N PRO A 96 -27.35 -6.44 15.06
CA PRO A 96 -26.54 -7.29 14.17
C PRO A 96 -25.15 -6.69 13.95
N TRP A 97 -24.12 -7.52 14.07
CA TRP A 97 -22.71 -7.14 13.96
C TRP A 97 -21.82 -8.33 13.61
N ASP A 98 -20.63 -8.04 13.06
CA ASP A 98 -19.59 -9.03 12.81
C ASP A 98 -18.35 -8.74 13.67
N CYS A 99 -17.74 -9.81 14.17
CA CYS A 99 -16.53 -9.79 14.98
C CYS A 99 -15.33 -10.26 14.14
N PHE A 100 -14.24 -9.50 14.18
CA PHE A 100 -12.98 -9.85 13.54
C PHE A 100 -11.90 -9.96 14.62
N GLN A 101 -11.49 -11.19 14.92
CA GLN A 101 -10.46 -11.50 15.91
C GLN A 101 -9.11 -11.73 15.21
N GLY A 102 -8.20 -10.79 15.41
CA GLY A 102 -6.81 -10.88 15.05
C GLY A 102 -5.99 -11.73 16.03
N LYS A 103 -5.17 -12.65 15.52
CA LYS A 103 -4.13 -13.34 16.29
C LYS A 103 -2.81 -13.33 15.56
N HIS A 104 -1.81 -12.70 16.17
CA HIS A 104 -0.46 -12.60 15.62
C HIS A 104 0.51 -13.51 16.37
N TYR A 105 0.46 -14.80 16.07
CA TYR A 105 1.39 -15.78 16.63
C TYR A 105 2.50 -16.13 15.63
N ALA A 106 3.66 -16.54 16.15
CA ALA A 106 4.76 -17.07 15.33
C ALA A 106 4.41 -18.38 14.60
N ARG A 107 3.32 -19.05 15.01
CA ARG A 107 2.78 -20.29 14.44
C ARG A 107 1.34 -20.10 13.99
N GLU A 108 0.86 -21.04 13.20
CA GLU A 108 -0.54 -21.15 12.81
C GLU A 108 -1.46 -21.32 14.04
N LEU A 109 -2.70 -20.85 13.92
CA LEU A 109 -3.74 -21.07 14.91
C LEU A 109 -4.11 -22.55 15.01
N ARG A 110 -4.22 -23.04 16.23
CA ARG A 110 -4.60 -24.41 16.56
C ARG A 110 -5.99 -24.45 17.21
N PRO A 111 -6.65 -25.62 17.25
CA PRO A 111 -7.95 -25.75 17.89
C PRO A 111 -7.99 -25.21 19.33
N ALA A 112 -6.95 -25.46 20.13
CA ALA A 112 -6.90 -24.96 21.51
C ALA A 112 -6.90 -23.43 21.61
N ASP A 113 -6.28 -22.74 20.65
CA ASP A 113 -6.32 -21.28 20.58
C ASP A 113 -7.75 -20.82 20.24
N ALA A 114 -8.38 -21.45 19.23
CA ALA A 114 -9.74 -21.14 18.83
C ALA A 114 -10.78 -21.39 19.94
N TRP A 115 -10.67 -22.50 20.68
CA TRP A 115 -11.57 -22.81 21.79
C TRP A 115 -11.54 -21.74 22.88
N THR A 116 -10.37 -21.17 23.14
CA THR A 116 -10.21 -20.09 24.12
C THR A 116 -11.00 -18.85 23.68
N GLU A 117 -10.89 -18.46 22.42
CA GLU A 117 -11.59 -17.28 21.91
C GLU A 117 -13.10 -17.52 21.74
N MET A 118 -13.50 -18.70 21.24
CA MET A 118 -14.91 -19.08 21.14
C MET A 118 -15.59 -19.11 22.52
N LEU A 119 -14.89 -19.62 23.54
CA LEU A 119 -15.40 -19.61 24.92
C LEU A 119 -15.66 -18.17 25.40
N LYS A 120 -14.75 -17.23 25.15
CA LYS A 120 -14.94 -15.82 25.53
C LYS A 120 -16.23 -15.24 24.94
N VAL A 121 -16.51 -15.50 23.66
CA VAL A 121 -17.75 -15.05 23.01
C VAL A 121 -18.97 -15.50 23.79
N PHE A 122 -19.04 -16.80 24.13
CA PHE A 122 -20.19 -17.32 24.87
C PHE A 122 -20.26 -16.79 26.31
N LEU A 123 -19.12 -16.57 26.97
CA LEU A 123 -19.08 -16.00 28.32
C LEU A 123 -19.59 -14.56 28.34
N HIS A 124 -19.17 -13.72 27.40
CA HIS A 124 -19.62 -12.33 27.32
C HIS A 124 -21.08 -12.22 26.89
N VAL A 125 -21.56 -13.13 26.04
CA VAL A 125 -22.99 -13.23 25.73
C VAL A 125 -23.79 -13.69 26.95
N ASP A 126 -23.28 -14.62 27.77
CA ASP A 126 -23.94 -15.04 29.02
C ASP A 126 -23.98 -13.90 30.06
N ALA A 127 -22.90 -13.11 30.13
CA ALA A 127 -22.80 -11.92 30.99
C ALA A 127 -23.70 -10.75 30.52
N GLY A 128 -24.18 -10.79 29.27
CA GLY A 128 -25.02 -9.75 28.69
C GLY A 128 -24.24 -8.54 28.17
N ASP A 129 -22.94 -8.68 27.92
CA ASP A 129 -22.09 -7.61 27.38
C ASP A 129 -22.44 -7.27 25.92
N TYR A 130 -22.86 -8.28 25.15
CA TYR A 130 -23.29 -8.14 23.76
C TYR A 130 -24.15 -9.31 23.29
N VAL A 131 -24.87 -9.13 22.17
CA VAL A 131 -25.54 -10.24 21.47
C VAL A 131 -24.54 -11.03 20.63
N LEU A 132 -24.84 -12.29 20.31
CA LEU A 132 -23.98 -13.10 19.42
C LEU A 132 -23.76 -12.35 18.10
N PRO A 133 -22.51 -12.27 17.59
CA PRO A 133 -22.26 -11.72 16.26
C PRO A 133 -22.84 -12.64 15.19
N ASP A 134 -23.21 -12.08 14.04
CA ASP A 134 -23.64 -12.87 12.88
C ASP A 134 -22.47 -13.67 12.30
N ALA A 135 -21.26 -13.09 12.35
CA ALA A 135 -20.03 -13.75 11.98
C ALA A 135 -18.90 -13.46 12.96
N TYR A 136 -18.08 -14.48 13.23
CA TYR A 136 -16.85 -14.39 14.00
C TYR A 136 -15.69 -14.90 13.15
N LEU A 137 -14.82 -14.00 12.72
CA LEU A 137 -13.75 -14.29 11.78
C LEU A 137 -12.39 -14.29 12.49
N PHE A 138 -11.67 -15.39 12.37
CA PHE A 138 -10.28 -15.50 12.78
C PHE A 138 -9.36 -14.98 11.68
N LEU A 139 -8.50 -14.03 12.03
CA LEU A 139 -7.47 -13.50 11.15
C LEU A 139 -6.10 -13.70 11.80
N ALA A 140 -5.26 -14.51 11.16
CA ALA A 140 -3.88 -14.68 11.59
C ALA A 140 -2.95 -14.61 10.38
N PRO A 141 -1.79 -13.94 10.46
CA PRO A 141 -0.84 -13.90 9.35
C PRO A 141 -0.38 -15.29 8.91
N LYS A 142 -0.22 -16.22 9.86
CA LYS A 142 0.13 -17.62 9.61
C LYS A 142 -1.08 -18.51 9.31
N GLY A 143 -2.29 -17.94 9.31
CA GLY A 143 -3.53 -18.69 9.11
C GLY A 143 -3.82 -19.72 10.21
N CYS A 144 -4.74 -20.62 9.89
CA CYS A 144 -5.13 -21.74 10.74
C CYS A 144 -4.43 -23.03 10.29
N GLY A 145 -3.99 -23.83 11.25
CA GLY A 145 -3.42 -25.13 10.94
C GLY A 145 -4.46 -26.08 10.36
N GLY A 146 -4.01 -27.08 9.58
CA GLY A 146 -4.91 -27.93 8.79
C GLY A 146 -6.05 -28.60 9.56
N THR A 147 -5.84 -28.96 10.84
CA THR A 147 -6.92 -29.49 11.69
C THR A 147 -8.00 -28.45 11.97
N LEU A 148 -7.60 -27.23 12.35
CA LEU A 148 -8.54 -26.15 12.65
C LEU A 148 -9.28 -25.72 11.38
N ASN A 149 -8.57 -25.59 10.25
CA ASN A 149 -9.20 -25.27 8.96
C ASN A 149 -10.30 -26.28 8.58
N ARG A 150 -10.03 -27.59 8.70
CA ARG A 150 -11.05 -28.61 8.45
C ARG A 150 -12.26 -28.52 9.39
N LEU A 151 -12.06 -28.11 10.64
CA LEU A 151 -13.14 -27.91 11.60
C LEU A 151 -13.97 -26.68 11.25
N LEU A 152 -13.34 -25.53 10.96
CA LEU A 152 -14.02 -24.31 10.53
C LEU A 152 -14.82 -24.51 9.22
N SER A 153 -14.38 -25.41 8.34
CA SER A 153 -15.15 -25.80 7.15
C SER A 153 -16.27 -26.81 7.40
N ALA A 154 -16.48 -27.26 8.64
CA ALA A 154 -17.50 -28.25 9.01
C ALA A 154 -18.21 -27.85 10.31
N PRO A 155 -19.18 -26.91 10.26
CA PRO A 155 -19.81 -26.30 11.44
C PRO A 155 -20.32 -27.29 12.50
N ALA A 156 -20.98 -28.38 12.09
CA ALA A 156 -21.45 -29.41 13.01
C ALA A 156 -20.28 -30.10 13.76
N LYS A 157 -19.20 -30.41 13.05
CA LYS A 157 -17.99 -31.02 13.65
C LYS A 157 -17.25 -30.02 14.55
N LEU A 158 -17.22 -28.74 14.16
CA LEU A 158 -16.64 -27.67 14.99
C LEU A 158 -17.37 -27.59 16.32
N ARG A 159 -18.71 -27.57 16.29
CA ARG A 159 -19.55 -27.54 17.50
C ARG A 159 -19.29 -28.75 18.39
N ASP A 160 -19.33 -29.96 17.82
CA ASP A 160 -19.13 -31.18 18.60
C ASP A 160 -17.72 -31.24 19.22
N ALA A 161 -16.70 -30.77 18.49
CA ALA A 161 -15.33 -30.68 18.99
C ALA A 161 -15.17 -29.62 20.09
N PHE A 162 -15.84 -28.48 19.96
CA PHE A 162 -15.85 -27.45 20.99
C PHE A 162 -16.54 -27.96 22.27
N LEU A 163 -17.71 -28.60 22.15
CA LEU A 163 -18.41 -29.20 23.29
C LEU A 163 -17.55 -30.26 24.00
N ALA A 164 -16.88 -31.13 23.25
CA ALA A 164 -15.94 -32.10 23.81
C ALA A 164 -14.76 -31.43 24.52
N ALA A 165 -14.26 -30.29 24.00
CA ALA A 165 -13.23 -29.52 24.66
C ALA A 165 -13.73 -28.91 25.99
N LEU A 166 -14.97 -28.41 26.05
CA LEU A 166 -15.60 -27.95 27.29
C LEU A 166 -15.68 -29.09 28.32
N ASP A 167 -16.15 -30.27 27.90
CA ASP A 167 -16.30 -31.44 28.76
C ASP A 167 -14.96 -31.94 29.31
N SER A 168 -13.87 -31.73 28.58
CA SER A 168 -12.51 -32.13 29.00
C SER A 168 -11.90 -31.25 30.09
N GLY A 169 -12.47 -30.07 30.39
CA GLY A 169 -11.97 -29.18 31.44
C GLY A 169 -10.57 -28.61 31.18
N GLY A 170 -10.25 -28.32 29.92
CA GLY A 170 -8.96 -27.75 29.50
C GLY A 170 -8.66 -26.38 30.12
N SER A 171 -7.42 -25.90 29.95
CA SER A 171 -6.90 -24.69 30.62
C SER A 171 -7.75 -23.41 30.53
N PRO A 172 -8.54 -23.11 29.48
CA PRO A 172 -9.38 -21.91 29.50
C PRO A 172 -10.73 -22.12 30.20
N MET A 173 -11.13 -23.36 30.49
CA MET A 173 -12.40 -23.69 31.16
C MET A 173 -12.25 -23.86 32.67
N LYS A 174 -11.02 -24.03 33.18
CA LYS A 174 -10.75 -24.35 34.59
C LYS A 174 -11.14 -23.25 35.57
N ASP A 175 -11.11 -22.00 35.11
CA ASP A 175 -11.35 -20.82 35.95
C ASP A 175 -12.80 -20.31 35.80
N VAL A 176 -13.66 -21.03 35.09
CA VAL A 176 -15.08 -20.69 34.87
C VAL A 176 -15.95 -21.49 35.83
N GLU A 177 -16.94 -20.87 36.47
CA GLU A 177 -17.86 -21.60 37.35
C GLU A 177 -18.69 -22.65 36.59
N ASP A 178 -18.94 -23.80 37.24
CA ASP A 178 -19.63 -24.94 36.61
C ASP A 178 -21.03 -24.58 36.10
N ASP A 179 -21.75 -23.69 36.77
CA ASP A 179 -23.09 -23.24 36.36
C ASP A 179 -23.04 -22.36 35.10
N VAL A 180 -22.06 -21.44 35.03
CA VAL A 180 -21.78 -20.62 33.84
C VAL A 180 -21.40 -21.53 32.68
N LEU A 181 -20.50 -22.48 32.91
CA LEU A 181 -20.07 -23.44 31.89
C LEU A 181 -21.25 -24.31 31.38
N GLY A 182 -22.19 -24.65 32.26
CA GLY A 182 -23.45 -25.30 31.90
C GLY A 182 -24.28 -24.46 30.92
N ARG A 183 -24.49 -23.17 31.21
CA ARG A 183 -25.23 -22.25 30.33
C ARG A 183 -24.52 -22.03 29.00
N VAL A 184 -23.20 -21.87 29.01
CA VAL A 184 -22.37 -21.79 27.80
C VAL A 184 -22.55 -23.04 26.94
N ARG A 185 -22.51 -24.24 27.55
CA ARG A 185 -22.69 -25.50 26.84
C ARG A 185 -24.05 -25.56 26.16
N ASP A 186 -25.13 -25.18 26.85
CA ASP A 186 -26.48 -25.23 26.29
C ASP A 186 -26.69 -24.19 25.19
N ARG A 187 -26.14 -22.98 25.35
CA ARG A 187 -26.12 -21.97 24.29
C ARG A 187 -25.33 -22.45 23.07
N ALA A 188 -24.15 -23.03 23.26
CA ALA A 188 -23.34 -23.57 22.17
C ALA A 188 -24.05 -24.68 21.40
N LYS A 189 -24.83 -25.55 22.06
CA LYS A 189 -25.66 -26.56 21.37
C LYS A 189 -26.72 -25.94 20.46
N ALA A 190 -27.30 -24.81 20.88
CA ALA A 190 -28.35 -24.10 20.16
C ALA A 190 -27.83 -23.11 19.10
N THR A 191 -26.53 -22.82 19.10
CA THR A 191 -25.90 -21.86 18.19
C THR A 191 -25.52 -22.53 16.87
N ASP A 192 -25.71 -21.82 15.76
CA ASP A 192 -25.14 -22.24 14.47
C ASP A 192 -23.66 -21.86 14.40
N PHE A 193 -22.80 -22.87 14.37
CA PHE A 193 -21.34 -22.69 14.34
C PHE A 193 -20.82 -22.27 12.96
N SER A 194 -21.69 -22.10 11.95
CA SER A 194 -21.30 -21.52 10.66
C SER A 194 -20.85 -20.06 10.78
N MET A 195 -21.17 -19.39 11.89
CA MET A 195 -20.69 -18.06 12.23
C MET A 195 -19.16 -18.00 12.37
N PHE A 196 -18.51 -19.08 12.83
CA PHE A 196 -17.06 -19.12 13.04
C PHE A 196 -16.32 -19.46 11.75
N ARG A 197 -15.51 -18.53 11.27
CA ARG A 197 -14.78 -18.66 10.00
C ARG A 197 -13.32 -18.21 10.17
N SER A 198 -12.46 -18.61 9.24
CA SER A 198 -11.13 -18.03 9.07
C SER A 198 -11.08 -17.18 7.81
N VAL A 199 -10.23 -16.16 7.82
CA VAL A 199 -9.88 -15.39 6.62
C VAL A 199 -8.47 -15.75 6.22
N GLU A 200 -8.29 -16.10 4.95
CA GLU A 200 -6.99 -16.37 4.40
C GLU A 200 -6.23 -15.07 4.11
N LEU A 201 -4.95 -15.00 4.47
CA LEU A 201 -4.17 -13.75 4.37
C LEU A 201 -4.13 -13.19 2.94
N HIS A 202 -4.13 -14.06 1.93
CA HIS A 202 -4.10 -13.63 0.52
C HIS A 202 -5.40 -12.91 0.13
N GLU A 203 -6.57 -13.44 0.52
CA GLU A 203 -7.87 -12.80 0.30
C GLU A 203 -7.97 -11.46 1.05
N ALA A 204 -7.42 -11.42 2.28
CA ALA A 204 -7.35 -10.18 3.04
C ALA A 204 -6.48 -9.13 2.33
N LEU A 205 -5.34 -9.53 1.78
CA LEU A 205 -4.47 -8.63 1.00
C LEU A 205 -5.11 -8.14 -0.29
N GLU A 206 -5.80 -9.01 -1.03
CA GLU A 206 -6.53 -8.65 -2.25
C GLU A 206 -7.65 -7.65 -1.96
N THR A 207 -8.41 -7.90 -0.89
CA THR A 207 -9.46 -7.00 -0.43
C THR A 207 -8.87 -5.66 0.03
N HIS A 208 -7.82 -5.71 0.85
CA HIS A 208 -7.13 -4.52 1.32
C HIS A 208 -6.57 -3.70 0.16
N ALA A 209 -6.10 -4.32 -0.93
CA ALA A 209 -5.58 -3.65 -2.14
C ALA A 209 -6.56 -2.71 -2.83
N ARG A 210 -7.86 -2.90 -2.60
CA ARG A 210 -8.91 -2.01 -3.11
C ARG A 210 -9.15 -0.78 -2.23
N THR A 211 -8.57 -0.74 -1.03
CA THR A 211 -8.73 0.36 -0.09
C THR A 211 -7.71 1.48 -0.35
N LYS A 212 -8.05 2.70 0.09
CA LYS A 212 -7.13 3.85 0.08
C LYS A 212 -5.88 3.65 0.95
N PHE A 213 -5.89 2.69 1.87
CA PHE A 213 -4.81 2.48 2.84
C PHE A 213 -3.66 1.61 2.31
N HIS A 214 -3.95 0.75 1.31
CA HIS A 214 -2.97 -0.21 0.81
C HIS A 214 -1.68 0.44 0.32
N LEU A 215 -1.82 1.54 -0.43
CA LEU A 215 -0.67 2.26 -0.95
C LEU A 215 0.22 2.81 0.17
N GLY A 216 -0.37 3.36 1.23
CA GLY A 216 0.36 3.87 2.38
C GLY A 216 1.13 2.78 3.14
N ARG A 217 0.57 1.57 3.24
CA ARG A 217 1.20 0.44 3.94
C ARG A 217 2.29 -0.26 3.15
N PHE A 218 2.00 -0.59 1.89
CA PHE A 218 2.84 -1.49 1.11
C PHE A 218 3.68 -0.78 0.05
N GLY A 219 3.36 0.48 -0.26
CA GLY A 219 3.99 1.24 -1.35
C GLY A 219 3.58 0.73 -2.73
N THR A 220 3.97 1.46 -3.77
CA THR A 220 3.90 0.96 -5.15
C THR A 220 5.19 0.21 -5.51
N PRO A 221 5.12 -0.76 -6.44
CA PRO A 221 6.28 -1.05 -7.28
C PRO A 221 6.81 0.28 -7.83
N ALA A 222 8.13 0.48 -7.85
CA ALA A 222 8.71 1.68 -8.43
C ALA A 222 8.20 1.80 -9.87
N LEU A 223 7.38 2.80 -10.16
CA LEU A 223 7.10 3.16 -11.55
C LEU A 223 8.45 3.57 -12.11
N SER A 224 8.98 2.76 -13.04
CA SER A 224 10.11 3.19 -13.84
C SER A 224 9.67 4.48 -14.51
N ARG A 225 10.33 5.60 -14.20
CA ARG A 225 10.14 6.83 -14.94
C ARG A 225 10.32 6.47 -16.42
N SER A 226 9.32 6.73 -17.25
CA SER A 226 9.47 6.59 -18.69
C SER A 226 10.75 7.33 -19.10
N THR A 227 11.58 6.68 -19.91
CA THR A 227 12.70 7.37 -20.55
C THR A 227 12.11 8.58 -21.26
N ILE A 228 12.48 9.77 -20.81
CA ILE A 228 12.13 11.00 -21.52
C ILE A 228 13.01 10.94 -22.77
N ASP A 229 12.40 11.01 -23.95
CA ASP A 229 13.16 11.11 -25.19
C ASP A 229 14.11 12.31 -25.08
N GLU A 230 15.36 12.13 -25.50
CA GLU A 230 16.30 13.25 -25.54
C GLU A 230 15.70 14.38 -26.38
N PRO A 231 15.86 15.65 -25.95
CA PRO A 231 15.38 16.78 -26.74
C PRO A 231 16.00 16.69 -28.14
N PRO A 232 15.22 16.93 -29.21
CA PRO A 232 15.72 16.87 -30.58
C PRO A 232 16.98 17.73 -30.77
N GLU A 233 17.97 17.21 -31.50
CA GLU A 233 19.19 17.97 -31.83
C GLU A 233 18.89 19.19 -32.74
N GLU A 234 17.85 19.09 -33.57
CA GLU A 234 17.39 20.16 -34.45
C GLU A 234 16.11 20.79 -33.90
N LEU A 235 16.07 22.13 -33.89
CA LEU A 235 14.91 22.87 -33.45
C LEU A 235 13.74 22.63 -34.41
N GLY A 236 12.58 22.30 -33.85
CA GLY A 236 11.33 22.29 -34.61
C GLY A 236 10.98 23.69 -35.10
N THR A 237 10.30 23.77 -36.25
CA THR A 237 9.74 25.03 -36.78
C THR A 237 8.82 25.75 -35.79
N HIS A 238 8.15 25.00 -34.91
CA HIS A 238 7.28 25.53 -33.86
C HIS A 238 8.06 26.07 -32.64
N GLU A 239 9.33 25.71 -32.49
CA GLU A 239 10.21 26.12 -31.39
C GLU A 239 11.02 27.37 -31.75
N THR A 240 11.15 27.68 -33.05
CA THR A 240 11.95 28.82 -33.55
C THR A 240 11.51 30.17 -32.96
N ASN A 241 10.19 30.40 -32.86
CA ASN A 241 9.65 31.63 -32.27
C ASN A 241 9.98 31.75 -30.78
N TYR A 242 9.90 30.63 -30.05
CA TYR A 242 10.20 30.58 -28.62
C TYR A 242 11.68 30.87 -28.34
N VAL A 243 12.58 30.28 -29.12
CA VAL A 243 14.04 30.52 -29.01
C VAL A 243 14.39 31.96 -29.39
N ALA A 244 13.73 32.55 -30.40
CA ALA A 244 13.96 33.94 -30.80
C ALA A 244 13.56 34.94 -29.69
N GLU A 245 12.41 34.73 -29.04
CA GLU A 245 11.99 35.59 -27.93
C GLU A 245 12.86 35.39 -26.69
N LEU A 246 13.31 34.16 -26.40
CA LEU A 246 14.30 33.92 -25.34
C LEU A 246 15.59 34.69 -25.59
N ARG A 247 16.15 34.64 -26.81
CA ARG A 247 17.35 35.41 -27.17
C ARG A 247 17.16 36.92 -26.93
N LYS A 248 16.00 37.48 -27.29
CA LYS A 248 15.68 38.89 -27.04
C LYS A 248 15.66 39.24 -25.55
N VAL A 249 15.16 38.34 -24.70
CA VAL A 249 15.15 38.55 -23.25
C VAL A 249 16.56 38.51 -22.69
N TYR A 250 17.39 37.55 -23.12
CA TYR A 250 18.77 37.45 -22.64
C TYR A 250 19.69 38.58 -23.16
N SER A 251 19.47 39.09 -24.37
CA SER A 251 20.23 40.24 -24.90
C SER A 251 19.92 41.56 -24.18
N GLN A 252 18.81 41.66 -23.45
CA GLN A 252 18.52 42.84 -22.61
C GLN A 252 19.35 42.88 -21.32
N GLY A 253 19.91 41.74 -20.90
CA GLY A 253 20.69 41.60 -19.67
C GLY A 253 22.20 41.37 -19.88
N CYS A 254 22.67 41.37 -21.13
CA CYS A 254 24.07 41.13 -21.48
C CYS A 254 24.59 42.27 -22.37
N GLU A 255 25.84 42.73 -22.17
CA GLU A 255 26.46 43.77 -23.00
C GLU A 255 26.86 43.26 -24.39
N ASP A 256 26.92 41.93 -24.57
CA ASP A 256 27.20 41.28 -25.86
C ASP A 256 25.91 41.09 -26.67
N ASP A 257 25.89 41.61 -27.90
CA ASP A 257 24.74 41.54 -28.81
C ASP A 257 24.59 40.12 -29.38
N LEU A 258 23.74 39.31 -28.74
CA LEU A 258 23.40 37.95 -29.17
C LEU A 258 22.39 37.92 -30.35
N SER A 259 22.04 39.06 -30.94
CA SER A 259 21.03 39.12 -32.01
C SER A 259 21.54 38.60 -33.37
N ASP A 260 22.85 38.58 -33.60
CA ASP A 260 23.48 38.20 -34.88
C ASP A 260 24.30 36.90 -34.79
N SER A 261 23.65 35.80 -34.40
CA SER A 261 24.20 34.45 -34.63
C SER A 261 23.39 33.70 -35.67
N GLU A 262 24.09 33.09 -36.63
CA GLU A 262 23.56 32.26 -37.72
C GLU A 262 22.35 31.41 -37.26
N PRO A 263 21.27 31.32 -38.07
CA PRO A 263 20.11 30.53 -37.73
C PRO A 263 20.50 29.07 -37.55
N PHE A 264 20.00 28.44 -36.47
CA PHE A 264 20.17 27.00 -36.27
C PHE A 264 19.55 26.23 -37.45
N PRO A 265 20.16 25.12 -37.89
CA PRO A 265 19.56 24.27 -38.91
C PRO A 265 18.17 23.81 -38.43
N VAL A 266 17.16 24.08 -39.26
CA VAL A 266 15.77 23.66 -39.03
C VAL A 266 15.54 22.39 -39.82
N ALA A 267 15.03 21.35 -39.17
CA ALA A 267 14.69 20.08 -39.81
C ALA A 267 13.76 20.32 -41.01
N GLY A 268 14.20 19.90 -42.20
CA GLY A 268 13.42 20.00 -43.43
C GLY A 268 12.25 19.02 -43.44
N ASP A 269 11.08 19.50 -43.86
CA ASP A 269 9.84 18.73 -43.98
C ASP A 269 10.04 17.51 -44.93
N PRO A 270 9.68 16.27 -44.54
CA PRO A 270 9.83 15.12 -45.42
C PRO A 270 8.86 15.24 -46.60
N GLN A 271 9.40 15.50 -47.79
CA GLN A 271 8.60 15.53 -49.02
C GLN A 271 7.92 14.18 -49.28
N VAL A 272 6.59 14.20 -49.24
CA VAL A 272 5.71 13.11 -49.69
C VAL A 272 5.94 12.88 -51.19
N ARG A 273 6.57 11.76 -51.54
CA ARG A 273 6.65 11.29 -52.94
C ARG A 273 5.27 10.83 -53.40
N SER A 274 4.63 11.57 -54.29
CA SER A 274 3.43 11.14 -55.00
C SER A 274 3.82 10.40 -56.28
N ASP A 275 3.85 9.07 -56.23
CA ASP A 275 3.89 8.22 -57.41
C ASP A 275 2.46 8.01 -57.93
N THR A 276 2.16 8.43 -59.15
CA THR A 276 1.07 7.84 -59.96
C THR A 276 1.40 7.97 -61.45
N PRO A 277 1.51 6.87 -62.22
CA PRO A 277 1.64 6.95 -63.66
C PRO A 277 0.27 7.08 -64.33
N THR A 278 0.11 8.12 -65.14
CA THR A 278 -1.05 8.32 -66.03
C THR A 278 -0.89 7.47 -67.29
N ALA A 279 -1.93 6.70 -67.61
CA ALA A 279 -2.06 5.89 -68.81
C ALA A 279 -2.19 6.75 -70.08
N ALA A 280 -1.55 6.32 -71.16
CA ALA A 280 -1.83 6.80 -72.52
C ALA A 280 -2.02 5.59 -73.46
N ARG A 281 -3.10 5.71 -74.24
CA ARG A 281 -3.63 4.91 -75.37
C ARG A 281 -2.74 3.85 -76.01
#